data_AF-D8QAU3-F1
#
_entry.id   AF-D8QAU3-F1
#
_cell.length_a   1.000
_cell.length_b   1.000
_cell.length_c   1.000
_cell.angle_alpha   90.00
_cell.angle_beta   90.00
_cell.angle_gamma   90.00
#
_symmetry.space_group_name_H-M   'P 1'
#
loop_
_entity.id
_entity.type
_entity.pdbx_description
1 polymer ?
#
loop_
_entity_poly.entity_id
_entity_poly.type
_entity_poly.pdbx_seq_one_letter_code
_entity_poly.pdbx_strand_id
1 'polypeptide(L)'
;MLVKGTRIDRQRSRATGTSRTPLHANLVRILRSFRIPFDQFHLGPSPPLIGKLPPFGLFRKVTWSAWEAIETWPQPSRRTRGEHDDREATLDAEISPHDDERQRISQRTLPSERAAFTPSRLPIGTQAVNSHSIDSRPQSICSADALDLSAAQSAFVQLPSGRSKIRYQRNNNGRSDRHVPFPDKTVGFLYFHAPSCSLRFLIVPSCLPRDFDAGHDLCAHNGAVTWGTRAASLARGRQTETLRQQLLNEGLIDLPALQSRARTTTALHHEEISNRDLQDLSDCNRNVGVWLVRPDGSSVRLYICYAQRKGVKKFPSGTRGFLYYHVPSNPYDGAIRLRLAEHSAEFDNASDLRHPVLETVWGVALEHIATTRDTKRTQREELLDYLVQKKFVTEEIVRHMRMARSVDQLRDAFFLNFRMNRTTIELRGYDGSRAHLRFKDAFRVANSTKPAYEGAALAHLVILGTTDTLINVGFRVQKLLHGPRRLPEEEADGHPVFLPSEGAIVPRYRTGRPVTTRVEKDSAAGRILLQMMEQEDGDERAGAQ
;
A
#
# COMPACT_ATOMS: atom_id res chain seq x y z
N MET A 1 56.21 23.42 -10.24
CA MET A 1 56.69 23.49 -8.84
C MET A 1 55.87 22.50 -8.03
N LEU A 2 56.47 21.35 -7.73
CA LEU A 2 55.88 20.27 -6.93
C LEU A 2 56.06 20.57 -5.44
N VAL A 3 55.00 20.40 -4.65
CA VAL A 3 55.10 20.28 -3.19
C VAL A 3 54.66 18.88 -2.79
N LYS A 4 55.61 18.14 -2.22
CA LYS A 4 55.49 16.79 -1.67
C LYS A 4 54.75 16.84 -0.33
N GLY A 5 53.72 16.01 -0.15
CA GLY A 5 53.07 15.73 1.12
C GLY A 5 53.44 14.32 1.61
N THR A 6 54.02 14.25 2.79
CA THR A 6 54.67 13.11 3.44
C THR A 6 53.70 12.02 3.92
N ARG A 7 54.16 10.78 3.76
CA ARG A 7 53.57 9.51 4.21
C ARG A 7 53.90 9.31 5.70
N ILE A 8 52.91 9.01 6.53
CA ILE A 8 53.10 8.63 7.94
C ILE A 8 53.10 7.11 8.05
N ASP A 9 54.23 6.55 8.48
CA ASP A 9 54.41 5.13 8.79
C ASP A 9 53.77 4.79 10.14
N ARG A 10 52.94 3.73 10.15
CA ARG A 10 52.44 3.07 11.37
C ARG A 10 53.39 1.95 11.76
N GLN A 11 54.21 2.17 12.79
CA GLN A 11 54.89 1.09 13.49
C GLN A 11 53.90 0.32 14.39
N ARG A 12 53.82 -0.99 14.18
CA ARG A 12 53.20 -1.96 15.10
C ARG A 12 54.25 -2.42 16.11
N SER A 13 54.09 -2.08 17.38
CA SER A 13 54.79 -2.75 18.47
C SER A 13 53.93 -3.89 19.02
N ARG A 14 54.46 -5.12 18.91
CA ARG A 14 54.01 -6.29 19.67
C ARG A 14 54.64 -6.20 21.05
N ALA A 15 53.84 -6.30 22.10
CA ALA A 15 54.33 -6.62 23.44
C ALA A 15 53.50 -7.78 23.99
N THR A 16 54.14 -8.95 24.03
CA THR A 16 53.74 -10.14 24.78
C THR A 16 54.12 -9.93 26.24
N GLY A 17 53.16 -10.06 27.15
CA GLY A 17 53.40 -9.97 28.59
C GLY A 17 52.38 -10.81 29.35
N THR A 18 52.68 -12.10 29.49
CA THR A 18 52.05 -13.00 30.45
C THR A 18 52.47 -12.62 31.87
N SER A 19 51.52 -12.32 32.76
CA SER A 19 51.72 -12.54 34.19
C SER A 19 50.44 -13.10 34.80
N ARG A 20 50.64 -14.02 35.74
CA ARG A 20 49.68 -14.94 36.32
C ARG A 20 49.64 -14.63 37.82
N THR A 21 48.44 -14.73 38.40
CA THR A 21 48.08 -14.85 39.84
C THR A 21 47.99 -13.58 40.71
N PRO A 22 47.24 -13.57 41.84
CA PRO A 22 46.15 -14.47 42.27
C PRO A 22 44.87 -13.76 42.77
N LEU A 23 43.79 -14.56 42.80
CA LEU A 23 42.54 -14.37 43.55
C LEU A 23 42.79 -14.27 45.07
N HIS A 24 42.24 -13.25 45.74
CA HIS A 24 41.32 -13.40 46.88
C HIS A 24 40.92 -12.03 47.50
N ALA A 25 39.69 -12.00 48.01
CA ALA A 25 39.16 -11.13 49.07
C ALA A 25 38.89 -9.64 48.74
N ASN A 26 37.61 -9.32 48.47
CA ASN A 26 36.83 -8.31 49.22
C ASN A 26 35.47 -8.04 48.55
N LEU A 27 34.40 -8.72 49.01
CA LEU A 27 33.02 -8.22 48.87
C LEU A 27 32.06 -9.01 49.78
N VAL A 28 32.33 -8.94 51.09
CA VAL A 28 31.32 -9.18 52.13
C VAL A 28 31.07 -7.84 52.81
N ARG A 29 30.25 -7.01 52.19
CA ARG A 29 29.53 -5.89 52.83
C ARG A 29 28.51 -5.36 51.84
N ILE A 30 27.30 -5.10 52.33
CA ILE A 30 26.10 -4.64 51.59
C ILE A 30 25.22 -5.77 51.04
N LEU A 31 24.72 -6.64 51.92
CA LEU A 31 23.40 -7.28 51.80
C LEU A 31 22.80 -7.48 53.19
N ARG A 32 22.41 -6.38 53.84
CA ARG A 32 21.46 -6.37 54.96
C ARG A 32 20.76 -5.02 54.97
N SER A 33 19.56 -4.95 54.40
CA SER A 33 18.44 -4.09 54.79
C SER A 33 17.43 -4.10 53.64
N PHE A 34 16.30 -4.77 53.85
CA PHE A 34 14.95 -4.53 53.31
C PHE A 34 14.16 -5.83 53.44
N ARG A 35 13.70 -6.10 54.67
CA ARG A 35 12.53 -6.95 54.92
C ARG A 35 11.32 -6.04 54.83
N ILE A 36 10.43 -6.27 53.86
CA ILE A 36 9.09 -5.70 53.84
C ILE A 36 8.16 -6.83 54.32
N PRO A 37 7.42 -6.68 55.43
CA PRO A 37 6.43 -7.66 55.84
C PRO A 37 5.16 -7.50 54.98
N PHE A 38 4.78 -8.60 54.35
CA PHE A 38 3.44 -8.84 53.81
C PHE A 38 2.55 -9.22 55.00
N ASP A 39 1.55 -8.41 55.32
CA ASP A 39 0.24 -8.86 55.85
C ASP A 39 -0.71 -7.68 56.03
N GLN A 40 -2.01 -7.97 55.89
CA GLN A 40 -3.20 -7.13 56.13
C GLN A 40 -3.77 -6.34 54.94
N PHE A 41 -4.59 -7.03 54.14
CA PHE A 41 -5.80 -6.43 53.59
C PHE A 41 -7.02 -7.22 54.07
N HIS A 42 -7.78 -6.61 54.97
CA HIS A 42 -9.13 -7.02 55.32
C HIS A 42 -10.08 -6.59 54.21
N LEU A 43 -10.73 -7.55 53.53
CA LEU A 43 -11.86 -7.28 52.64
C LEU A 43 -13.12 -7.10 53.51
N GLY A 44 -13.60 -5.87 53.62
CA GLY A 44 -14.94 -5.57 54.13
C GLY A 44 -16.03 -5.90 53.10
N PRO A 45 -17.24 -6.26 53.52
CA PRO A 45 -18.31 -6.68 52.61
C PRO A 45 -18.91 -5.49 51.85
N SER A 46 -19.15 -5.66 50.55
CA SER A 46 -19.86 -4.70 49.71
C SER A 46 -21.36 -4.64 50.03
N PRO A 47 -22.01 -3.46 49.96
CA PRO A 47 -23.45 -3.32 50.19
C PRO A 47 -24.29 -3.78 48.98
N PRO A 48 -25.55 -4.18 49.17
CA PRO A 48 -26.40 -4.63 48.08
C PRO A 48 -26.99 -3.44 47.31
N LEU A 49 -26.75 -3.39 46.01
CA LEU A 49 -27.46 -2.48 45.11
C LEU A 49 -28.74 -3.17 44.61
N ILE A 50 -29.87 -2.75 45.18
CA ILE A 50 -31.21 -2.96 44.66
C ILE A 50 -31.45 -1.90 43.59
N GLY A 51 -31.64 -2.32 42.33
CA GLY A 51 -31.97 -1.42 41.22
C GLY A 51 -32.59 -2.17 40.05
N LYS A 52 -33.86 -1.88 39.81
CA LYS A 52 -34.80 -2.54 38.87
C LYS A 52 -34.33 -2.48 37.41
N LEU A 53 -34.43 -3.61 36.69
CA LEU A 53 -34.43 -3.67 35.22
C LEU A 53 -35.85 -3.98 34.71
N PRO A 54 -36.31 -3.38 33.59
CA PRO A 54 -37.54 -3.77 32.91
C PRO A 54 -37.30 -4.94 31.94
N PRO A 55 -38.36 -5.68 31.54
CA PRO A 55 -38.24 -6.97 30.88
C PRO A 55 -38.14 -6.82 29.35
N PHE A 56 -37.21 -7.54 28.73
CA PHE A 56 -37.29 -7.90 27.32
C PHE A 56 -37.39 -9.42 27.20
N GLY A 57 -38.46 -9.86 26.55
CA GLY A 57 -38.83 -11.25 26.40
C GLY A 57 -38.17 -11.95 25.21
N LEU A 58 -38.36 -13.28 25.24
CA LEU A 58 -38.37 -14.23 24.12
C LEU A 58 -37.03 -14.49 23.41
N PHE A 59 -36.19 -15.33 24.04
CA PHE A 59 -35.31 -16.23 23.30
C PHE A 59 -36.00 -17.58 23.09
N ARG A 60 -36.25 -17.90 21.82
CA ARG A 60 -36.65 -19.22 21.34
C ARG A 60 -35.43 -20.15 21.43
N LYS A 61 -35.60 -21.27 22.14
CA LYS A 61 -34.70 -22.44 22.09
C LYS A 61 -34.62 -22.96 20.65
N VAL A 62 -33.41 -23.09 20.11
CA VAL A 62 -33.12 -24.03 19.03
C VAL A 62 -32.02 -24.95 19.54
N THR A 63 -32.34 -26.22 19.55
CA THR A 63 -31.55 -27.31 20.10
C THR A 63 -30.39 -27.69 19.19
N TRP A 64 -29.28 -28.02 19.85
CA TRP A 64 -28.05 -28.56 19.30
C TRP A 64 -28.25 -30.04 19.01
N SER A 65 -28.13 -30.46 17.74
CA SER A 65 -27.95 -31.88 17.40
C SER A 65 -27.56 -32.04 15.93
N ALA A 66 -26.57 -32.93 15.72
CA ALA A 66 -26.15 -33.57 14.47
C ALA A 66 -25.20 -32.78 13.55
N TRP A 67 -23.91 -32.87 13.84
CA TRP A 67 -22.84 -32.92 12.84
C TRP A 67 -21.97 -34.14 13.15
N GLU A 68 -22.35 -35.28 12.61
CA GLU A 68 -21.47 -36.43 12.41
C GLU A 68 -21.70 -36.94 10.98
N ALA A 69 -20.59 -37.33 10.36
CA ALA A 69 -20.43 -38.16 9.16
C ALA A 69 -20.04 -37.46 7.85
N ILE A 70 -19.01 -38.07 7.26
CA ILE A 70 -18.53 -38.08 5.86
C ILE A 70 -17.56 -36.95 5.49
N GLU A 71 -16.38 -37.17 4.90
CA GLU A 71 -15.38 -38.24 4.86
C GLU A 71 -14.24 -37.69 3.96
N THR A 72 -13.01 -38.11 4.24
CA THR A 72 -11.90 -38.30 3.28
C THR A 72 -11.47 -37.17 2.35
N TRP A 73 -10.29 -36.59 2.64
CA TRP A 73 -9.42 -35.95 1.64
C TRP A 73 -8.18 -36.82 1.39
N PRO A 74 -7.77 -37.06 0.13
CA PRO A 74 -6.55 -37.81 -0.17
C PRO A 74 -5.30 -36.93 -0.01
N GLN A 75 -4.26 -37.51 0.57
CA GLN A 75 -2.91 -36.95 0.68
C GLN A 75 -2.25 -36.80 -0.71
N PRO A 76 -1.59 -35.68 -1.03
CA PRO A 76 -0.79 -35.58 -2.24
C PRO A 76 0.62 -36.15 -2.04
N SER A 77 1.01 -36.99 -3.00
CA SER A 77 2.30 -37.64 -3.18
C SER A 77 3.49 -36.67 -3.19
N ARG A 78 4.55 -37.04 -2.46
CA ARG A 78 5.90 -36.46 -2.50
C ARG A 78 6.43 -36.38 -3.94
N ARG A 79 6.75 -35.18 -4.42
CA ARG A 79 7.61 -34.99 -5.60
C ARG A 79 9.08 -34.95 -5.19
N THR A 80 9.86 -35.80 -5.84
CA THR A 80 11.31 -35.88 -5.80
C THR A 80 11.94 -34.65 -6.47
N ARG A 81 13.05 -34.21 -5.88
CA ARG A 81 13.86 -33.06 -6.26
C ARG A 81 14.83 -33.51 -7.36
N GLY A 82 14.61 -33.07 -8.59
CA GLY A 82 15.53 -33.30 -9.70
C GLY A 82 16.68 -32.29 -9.67
N GLU A 83 17.90 -32.81 -9.72
CA GLU A 83 19.16 -32.11 -9.93
C GLU A 83 19.15 -31.35 -11.26
N HIS A 84 19.73 -30.16 -11.29
CA HIS A 84 19.92 -29.36 -12.49
C HIS A 84 21.43 -29.20 -12.68
N ASP A 85 21.95 -29.93 -13.67
CA ASP A 85 23.33 -29.86 -14.12
C ASP A 85 23.54 -28.63 -15.01
N ASP A 86 24.74 -28.06 -14.84
CA ASP A 86 25.34 -27.01 -15.64
C ASP A 86 25.66 -27.50 -17.06
N ARG A 87 25.48 -26.64 -18.07
CA ARG A 87 26.31 -26.68 -19.27
C ARG A 87 26.36 -25.34 -20.00
N GLU A 88 27.58 -24.82 -20.05
CA GLU A 88 28.06 -23.76 -20.93
C GLU A 88 27.83 -24.09 -22.41
N ALA A 89 27.57 -23.05 -23.20
CA ALA A 89 27.94 -23.01 -24.61
C ALA A 89 28.15 -21.56 -25.05
N THR A 90 29.42 -21.17 -25.05
CA THR A 90 30.00 -20.03 -25.77
C THR A 90 30.00 -20.34 -27.27
N LEU A 91 29.55 -19.41 -28.11
CA LEU A 91 29.84 -19.41 -29.55
C LEU A 91 30.04 -17.97 -30.03
N ASP A 92 31.29 -17.66 -30.36
CA ASP A 92 31.74 -16.52 -31.16
C ASP A 92 31.61 -16.84 -32.67
N ALA A 93 31.32 -15.82 -33.48
CA ALA A 93 31.80 -15.61 -34.87
C ALA A 93 31.20 -14.29 -35.41
N GLU A 94 32.01 -13.24 -35.61
CA GLU A 94 32.56 -12.76 -36.90
C GLU A 94 31.49 -12.24 -37.90
N ILE A 95 31.27 -10.92 -37.99
CA ILE A 95 31.88 -9.95 -38.92
C ILE A 95 31.84 -10.35 -40.41
N SER A 96 31.01 -9.65 -41.20
CA SER A 96 31.47 -9.02 -42.46
C SER A 96 30.49 -7.93 -42.98
N PRO A 97 30.98 -6.80 -43.53
CA PRO A 97 30.19 -5.71 -44.12
C PRO A 97 30.28 -5.68 -45.67
N HIS A 98 29.23 -5.18 -46.33
CA HIS A 98 29.12 -4.63 -47.71
C HIS A 98 27.62 -4.67 -48.09
N ASP A 99 27.00 -3.79 -48.88
CA ASP A 99 27.48 -2.73 -49.76
C ASP A 99 26.33 -1.74 -50.08
N ASP A 100 26.74 -0.55 -50.48
CA ASP A 100 25.96 0.46 -51.21
C ASP A 100 25.45 -0.07 -52.56
N GLU A 101 24.19 0.19 -52.94
CA GLU A 101 23.91 0.69 -54.30
C GLU A 101 22.51 1.29 -54.51
N ARG A 102 22.51 2.61 -54.74
CA ARG A 102 21.76 3.41 -55.74
C ARG A 102 20.42 2.88 -56.28
N GLN A 103 19.38 3.73 -56.16
CA GLN A 103 18.54 4.07 -57.31
C GLN A 103 18.26 5.59 -57.39
N ARG A 104 18.70 6.17 -58.51
CA ARG A 104 18.26 7.46 -59.09
C ARG A 104 17.20 7.15 -60.17
N ILE A 105 16.49 8.22 -60.58
CA ILE A 105 15.54 8.35 -61.72
C ILE A 105 14.08 8.15 -61.25
N SER A 106 13.10 9.04 -61.48
CA SER A 106 12.95 10.13 -62.44
C SER A 106 12.02 11.22 -61.88
N GLN A 107 12.38 12.49 -62.07
CA GLN A 107 11.42 13.59 -62.02
C GLN A 107 10.57 13.54 -63.29
N ARG A 108 9.24 13.48 -63.13
CA ARG A 108 8.27 13.77 -64.19
C ARG A 108 7.27 14.77 -63.63
N THR A 109 7.36 15.97 -64.15
CA THR A 109 6.46 17.11 -63.94
C THR A 109 5.19 16.88 -64.75
N LEU A 110 4.02 16.86 -64.10
CA LEU A 110 2.71 17.09 -64.73
C LEU A 110 1.78 17.80 -63.72
N PRO A 111 0.77 18.55 -64.21
CA PRO A 111 0.39 19.80 -63.60
C PRO A 111 -0.66 19.70 -62.50
N SER A 112 -0.57 20.72 -61.65
CA SER A 112 -1.50 21.20 -60.64
C SER A 112 -2.96 21.21 -61.08
N GLU A 113 -3.80 20.48 -60.34
CA GLU A 113 -5.19 20.87 -60.08
C GLU A 113 -5.43 20.80 -58.57
N ARG A 114 -4.97 21.84 -57.87
CA ARG A 114 -5.33 22.10 -56.47
C ARG A 114 -6.56 23.01 -56.46
N ALA A 115 -7.71 22.44 -56.14
CA ALA A 115 -8.79 23.20 -55.53
C ALA A 115 -8.29 23.70 -54.18
N ALA A 116 -7.96 24.98 -54.11
CA ALA A 116 -7.54 25.64 -52.89
C ALA A 116 -8.75 25.77 -51.96
N PHE A 117 -8.90 24.84 -51.02
CA PHE A 117 -9.55 25.15 -49.76
C PHE A 117 -8.58 26.06 -49.00
N THR A 118 -8.81 27.36 -49.05
CA THR A 118 -8.22 28.32 -48.10
C THR A 118 -9.03 28.26 -46.82
N PRO A 119 -8.53 27.65 -45.72
CA PRO A 119 -9.14 27.84 -44.42
C PRO A 119 -8.86 29.28 -43.99
N SER A 120 -9.91 30.10 -43.95
CA SER A 120 -9.87 31.40 -43.29
C SER A 120 -9.39 31.18 -41.86
N ARG A 121 -8.17 31.65 -41.55
CA ARG A 121 -7.65 31.71 -40.18
C ARG A 121 -8.49 32.70 -39.39
N LEU A 122 -9.57 32.21 -38.82
CA LEU A 122 -10.28 32.92 -37.76
C LEU A 122 -9.38 33.01 -36.53
N PRO A 123 -9.57 34.04 -35.67
CA PRO A 123 -8.78 34.22 -34.46
C PRO A 123 -8.82 32.95 -33.61
N ILE A 124 -7.75 32.69 -32.85
CA ILE A 124 -7.62 31.57 -31.90
C ILE A 124 -8.77 31.65 -30.89
N GLY A 125 -9.90 31.08 -31.25
CA GLY A 125 -11.15 31.03 -30.52
C GLY A 125 -11.63 29.59 -30.51
N THR A 126 -12.20 29.17 -29.38
CA THR A 126 -12.73 27.82 -29.18
C THR A 126 -13.73 27.45 -30.27
N GLN A 127 -13.33 26.62 -31.24
CA GLN A 127 -14.25 26.02 -32.21
C GLN A 127 -15.12 24.96 -31.54
N ALA A 128 -16.42 25.04 -31.80
CA ALA A 128 -17.35 23.96 -31.58
C ALA A 128 -17.45 23.18 -32.90
N VAL A 129 -17.28 21.87 -32.83
CA VAL A 129 -17.32 20.99 -33.99
C VAL A 129 -18.33 19.87 -33.69
N ASN A 130 -19.13 19.53 -34.69
CA ASN A 130 -20.16 18.49 -34.55
C ASN A 130 -19.53 17.12 -34.78
N SER A 131 -19.90 16.15 -33.94
CA SER A 131 -19.60 14.72 -34.12
C SER A 131 -20.86 13.96 -33.79
N HIS A 132 -21.38 13.20 -34.75
CA HIS A 132 -22.63 12.47 -34.59
C HIS A 132 -22.41 11.06 -34.03
N SER A 133 -21.21 10.49 -34.17
CA SER A 133 -20.87 9.15 -33.68
C SER A 133 -19.48 9.08 -33.02
N ILE A 134 -19.30 8.13 -32.11
CA ILE A 134 -18.00 7.73 -31.51
C ILE A 134 -17.67 6.25 -31.85
N ASP A 135 -18.51 5.60 -32.64
CA ASP A 135 -18.38 4.19 -32.98
C ASP A 135 -17.13 3.93 -33.82
N SER A 136 -16.39 2.90 -33.45
CA SER A 136 -15.19 2.43 -34.16
C SER A 136 -15.48 1.76 -35.51
N ARG A 137 -16.74 1.50 -35.85
CA ARG A 137 -17.11 0.88 -37.13
C ARG A 137 -16.96 1.91 -38.27
N PRO A 138 -16.11 1.66 -39.29
CA PRO A 138 -15.94 2.61 -40.39
C PRO A 138 -17.24 2.98 -41.12
N GLN A 139 -18.23 2.09 -41.08
CA GLN A 139 -19.53 2.26 -41.75
C GLN A 139 -20.45 3.26 -41.06
N SER A 140 -20.25 3.57 -39.78
CA SER A 140 -21.07 4.55 -39.03
C SER A 140 -20.48 5.96 -39.02
N ILE A 141 -19.24 6.11 -39.48
CA ILE A 141 -18.54 7.40 -39.52
C ILE A 141 -18.81 8.05 -40.87
N CYS A 142 -19.12 9.35 -40.88
CA CYS A 142 -19.24 10.15 -42.09
C CYS A 142 -18.25 11.33 -42.08
N SER A 143 -18.08 11.99 -43.23
CA SER A 143 -17.14 13.12 -43.32
C SER A 143 -17.51 14.32 -42.43
N ALA A 144 -18.77 14.41 -41.99
CA ALA A 144 -19.22 15.44 -41.06
C ALA A 144 -18.77 15.17 -39.61
N ASP A 145 -18.33 13.95 -39.29
CA ASP A 145 -17.78 13.59 -37.97
C ASP A 145 -16.29 13.92 -37.83
N ALA A 146 -15.64 14.33 -38.92
CA ALA A 146 -14.23 14.69 -38.90
C ALA A 146 -14.02 15.99 -38.13
N LEU A 147 -13.12 15.95 -37.15
CA LEU A 147 -12.73 17.08 -36.33
C LEU A 147 -11.35 17.58 -36.76
N ASP A 148 -11.21 18.90 -36.91
CA ASP A 148 -9.90 19.54 -36.98
C ASP A 148 -9.53 20.08 -35.60
N LEU A 149 -8.52 19.49 -34.99
CA LEU A 149 -8.00 19.91 -33.68
C LEU A 149 -6.72 20.74 -33.81
N SER A 150 -6.22 20.96 -35.02
CA SER A 150 -4.89 21.53 -35.28
C SER A 150 -4.64 22.84 -34.51
N ALA A 151 -3.53 22.89 -33.77
CA ALA A 151 -3.11 24.04 -32.95
C ALA A 151 -4.08 24.49 -31.85
N ALA A 152 -5.23 23.82 -31.65
CA ALA A 152 -6.18 24.19 -30.61
C ALA A 152 -5.64 23.79 -29.22
N GLN A 153 -5.77 24.64 -28.21
CA GLN A 153 -5.47 24.25 -26.83
C GLN A 153 -6.53 23.30 -26.26
N SER A 154 -7.75 23.41 -26.78
CA SER A 154 -8.89 22.57 -26.46
C SER A 154 -9.93 22.72 -27.54
N ALA A 155 -10.67 21.65 -27.81
CA ALA A 155 -11.80 21.67 -28.74
C ALA A 155 -13.08 21.26 -28.01
N PHE A 156 -14.21 21.75 -28.49
CA PHE A 156 -15.50 21.27 -28.05
C PHE A 156 -16.12 20.36 -29.11
N VAL A 157 -16.56 19.20 -28.66
CA VAL A 157 -17.25 18.21 -29.48
C VAL A 157 -18.72 18.26 -29.12
N GLN A 158 -19.56 18.54 -30.11
CA GLN A 158 -21.00 18.52 -29.99
C GLN A 158 -21.49 17.12 -30.33
N LEU A 159 -22.07 16.44 -29.35
CA LEU A 159 -22.61 15.09 -29.43
C LEU A 159 -24.13 15.14 -29.25
N PRO A 160 -24.86 14.10 -29.66
CA PRO A 160 -26.30 13.97 -29.35
C PRO A 160 -26.62 14.11 -27.85
N SER A 161 -25.76 13.58 -26.99
CA SER A 161 -25.86 13.68 -25.53
C SER A 161 -25.46 15.06 -24.95
N GLY A 162 -24.96 15.99 -25.77
CA GLY A 162 -24.58 17.35 -25.36
C GLY A 162 -23.18 17.75 -25.81
N ARG A 163 -22.60 18.76 -25.15
CA ARG A 163 -21.29 19.33 -25.52
C ARG A 163 -20.19 18.87 -24.56
N SER A 164 -19.13 18.25 -25.08
CA SER A 164 -17.95 17.88 -24.29
C SER A 164 -16.71 18.66 -24.71
N LYS A 165 -15.75 18.82 -23.80
CA LYS A 165 -14.48 19.50 -24.05
C LYS A 165 -13.35 18.48 -24.05
N ILE A 166 -12.61 18.38 -25.16
CA ILE A 166 -11.40 17.57 -25.27
C ILE A 166 -10.16 18.46 -25.20
N ARG A 167 -9.08 17.92 -24.62
CA ARG A 167 -7.82 18.66 -24.41
C ARG A 167 -6.61 17.79 -24.70
N TYR A 168 -5.58 18.42 -25.23
CA TYR A 168 -4.28 17.81 -25.35
C TYR A 168 -3.43 18.14 -24.12
N GLN A 169 -3.11 17.11 -23.32
CA GLN A 169 -2.43 17.28 -22.05
C GLN A 169 -0.98 16.80 -22.14
N ARG A 170 -0.06 17.62 -21.65
CA ARG A 170 1.31 17.21 -21.42
C ARG A 170 1.38 16.38 -20.14
N ASN A 171 1.60 15.08 -20.27
CA ASN A 171 1.60 14.16 -19.14
C ASN A 171 2.92 14.28 -18.35
N ASN A 172 3.04 15.29 -17.49
CA ASN A 172 4.23 15.52 -16.66
C ASN A 172 4.12 14.79 -15.30
N ASN A 173 4.23 13.45 -15.31
CA ASN A 173 4.41 12.63 -14.10
C ASN A 173 3.53 13.00 -12.87
N GLY A 174 2.30 13.47 -13.08
CA GLY A 174 1.35 13.82 -12.02
C GLY A 174 1.48 15.22 -11.40
N ARG A 175 2.30 16.14 -11.95
CA ARG A 175 2.20 17.59 -11.65
C ARG A 175 1.45 18.29 -12.77
N SER A 176 0.39 19.00 -12.42
CA SER A 176 -0.69 19.40 -13.32
C SER A 176 -0.30 20.43 -14.40
N ASP A 177 -0.99 20.26 -15.54
CA ASP A 177 -1.71 21.31 -16.27
C ASP A 177 -0.95 22.44 -16.95
N ARG A 178 0.08 22.13 -17.74
CA ARG A 178 0.22 22.88 -19.00
C ARG A 178 -0.55 22.15 -20.09
N HIS A 179 -1.75 22.68 -20.38
CA HIS A 179 -2.39 22.43 -21.66
C HIS A 179 -1.46 22.90 -22.76
N VAL A 180 -1.16 21.99 -23.68
CA VAL A 180 -0.39 22.27 -24.87
C VAL A 180 -1.36 22.22 -26.05
N PRO A 181 -1.17 23.04 -27.08
CA PRO A 181 -1.98 22.93 -28.28
C PRO A 181 -1.83 21.54 -28.90
N PHE A 182 -2.90 21.00 -29.48
CA PHE A 182 -2.82 19.83 -30.34
C PHE A 182 -1.79 20.10 -31.46
N PRO A 183 -1.04 19.07 -31.91
CA PRO A 183 -0.10 19.23 -33.02
C PRO A 183 -0.77 19.79 -34.28
N ASP A 184 0.03 20.41 -35.14
CA ASP A 184 -0.46 20.82 -36.46
C ASP A 184 -0.93 19.60 -37.26
N LYS A 185 -1.96 19.80 -38.09
CA LYS A 185 -2.57 18.75 -38.95
C LYS A 185 -3.19 17.60 -38.14
N THR A 186 -3.74 17.89 -36.97
CA THR A 186 -4.49 16.92 -36.17
C THR A 186 -5.95 16.90 -36.64
N VAL A 187 -6.17 16.34 -37.83
CA VAL A 187 -7.51 16.19 -38.44
C VAL A 187 -7.91 14.71 -38.43
N GLY A 188 -9.12 14.40 -37.95
CA GLY A 188 -9.66 13.05 -38.00
C GLY A 188 -10.78 12.79 -37.02
N PHE A 189 -10.86 11.57 -36.48
CA PHE A 189 -12.08 11.06 -35.84
C PHE A 189 -11.85 10.68 -34.38
N LEU A 190 -12.85 10.95 -33.53
CA LEU A 190 -12.93 10.33 -32.21
C LEU A 190 -13.48 8.90 -32.36
N TYR A 191 -12.85 7.96 -31.67
CA TYR A 191 -13.35 6.58 -31.64
C TYR A 191 -13.12 5.93 -30.28
N PHE A 192 -13.98 4.99 -29.92
CA PHE A 192 -13.82 4.19 -28.71
C PHE A 192 -12.95 2.96 -28.96
N HIS A 193 -11.81 2.87 -28.28
CA HIS A 193 -10.95 1.68 -28.34
C HIS A 193 -11.30 0.72 -27.19
N ALA A 194 -12.13 -0.29 -27.50
CA ALA A 194 -12.66 -1.23 -26.53
C ALA A 194 -11.59 -1.96 -25.68
N PRO A 195 -10.48 -2.49 -26.24
CA PRO A 195 -9.49 -3.24 -25.44
C PRO A 195 -8.84 -2.40 -24.32
N SER A 196 -8.64 -1.10 -24.54
CA SER A 196 -8.09 -0.21 -23.52
C SER A 196 -9.13 0.62 -22.79
N CYS A 197 -10.42 0.45 -23.11
CA CYS A 197 -11.54 1.20 -22.55
C CYS A 197 -11.24 2.71 -22.53
N SER A 198 -10.90 3.25 -23.70
CA SER A 198 -10.48 4.64 -23.83
C SER A 198 -11.02 5.27 -25.10
N LEU A 199 -11.44 6.51 -25.00
CA LEU A 199 -11.71 7.35 -26.16
C LEU A 199 -10.40 7.86 -26.74
N ARG A 200 -10.14 7.60 -28.02
CA ARG A 200 -8.92 8.00 -28.74
C ARG A 200 -9.27 8.94 -29.89
N PHE A 201 -8.24 9.53 -30.48
CA PHE A 201 -8.37 10.36 -31.67
C PHE A 201 -7.48 9.77 -32.76
N LEU A 202 -8.06 9.43 -33.90
CA LEU A 202 -7.37 8.89 -35.06
C LEU A 202 -7.12 10.02 -36.06
N ILE A 203 -5.86 10.28 -36.40
CA ILE A 203 -5.46 11.24 -37.42
C ILE A 203 -5.50 10.56 -38.78
N VAL A 204 -6.17 11.16 -39.75
CA VAL A 204 -6.35 10.61 -41.10
C VAL A 204 -5.84 11.56 -42.19
N PRO A 205 -5.38 11.05 -43.36
CA PRO A 205 -4.94 11.89 -44.47
C PRO A 205 -6.02 12.80 -45.05
N SER A 206 -7.28 12.36 -45.07
CA SER A 206 -8.44 13.15 -45.47
C SER A 206 -9.63 12.89 -44.55
N CYS A 207 -10.60 13.82 -44.52
CA CYS A 207 -11.82 13.72 -43.71
C CYS A 207 -12.82 12.66 -44.21
N LEU A 208 -12.36 11.66 -44.97
CA LEU A 208 -13.21 10.65 -45.58
C LEU A 208 -13.17 9.35 -44.75
N PRO A 209 -14.32 8.69 -44.52
CA PRO A 209 -14.38 7.45 -43.73
C PRO A 209 -13.48 6.32 -44.26
N ARG A 210 -13.27 6.25 -45.58
CA ARG A 210 -12.39 5.25 -46.22
C ARG A 210 -10.92 5.37 -45.79
N ASP A 211 -10.52 6.52 -45.26
CA ASP A 211 -9.15 6.77 -44.81
C ASP A 211 -8.94 6.36 -43.35
N PHE A 212 -9.97 5.86 -42.66
CA PHE A 212 -9.88 5.41 -41.27
C PHE A 212 -8.80 4.32 -41.12
N ASP A 213 -8.75 3.34 -42.02
CA ASP A 213 -7.76 2.26 -41.97
C ASP A 213 -6.33 2.74 -42.29
N ALA A 214 -6.18 3.87 -42.98
CA ALA A 214 -4.89 4.51 -43.27
C ALA A 214 -4.47 5.50 -42.17
N GLY A 215 -5.34 5.72 -41.17
CA GLY A 215 -5.10 6.64 -40.07
C GLY A 215 -4.10 6.10 -39.05
N HIS A 216 -3.66 6.98 -38.15
CA HIS A 216 -2.85 6.61 -37.01
C HIS A 216 -3.32 7.34 -35.75
N ASP A 217 -3.14 6.70 -34.60
CA ASP A 217 -3.53 7.27 -33.32
C ASP A 217 -2.74 8.56 -33.03
N LEU A 218 -3.44 9.60 -32.58
CA LEU A 218 -2.80 10.77 -31.98
C LEU A 218 -1.97 10.29 -30.79
N CYS A 219 -0.65 10.52 -30.81
CA CYS A 219 0.21 10.27 -29.67
C CYS A 219 0.11 11.40 -28.64
N ALA A 220 0.41 11.10 -27.38
CA ALA A 220 0.65 12.11 -26.35
C ALA A 220 1.91 12.94 -26.69
N HIS A 221 2.10 14.07 -25.99
CA HIS A 221 3.18 15.03 -26.29
C HIS A 221 4.59 14.43 -26.35
N ASN A 222 4.84 13.33 -25.65
CA ASN A 222 6.14 12.64 -25.66
C ASN A 222 6.31 11.63 -26.80
N GLY A 223 5.31 11.48 -27.69
CA GLY A 223 5.30 10.53 -28.80
C GLY A 223 5.18 9.06 -28.41
N ALA A 224 5.40 8.71 -27.14
CA ALA A 224 5.60 7.32 -26.71
C ALA A 224 4.30 6.57 -26.37
N VAL A 225 3.20 7.28 -26.13
CA VAL A 225 1.93 6.68 -25.69
C VAL A 225 0.80 7.31 -26.47
N THR A 226 -0.13 6.50 -26.97
CA THR A 226 -1.38 6.97 -27.57
C THR A 226 -2.13 7.93 -26.64
N TRP A 227 -2.53 9.08 -27.17
CA TRP A 227 -3.44 10.01 -26.49
C TRP A 227 -4.82 9.38 -26.39
N GLY A 228 -5.47 9.58 -25.24
CA GLY A 228 -6.85 9.19 -25.08
C GLY A 228 -7.42 9.54 -23.72
N THR A 229 -8.74 9.70 -23.67
CA THR A 229 -9.48 9.82 -22.42
C THR A 229 -9.66 8.41 -21.84
N ARG A 230 -8.90 8.12 -20.79
CA ARG A 230 -8.89 6.80 -20.13
C ARG A 230 -10.22 6.52 -19.43
N ALA A 231 -10.54 5.24 -19.24
CA ALA A 231 -11.69 4.76 -18.46
C ALA A 231 -11.89 5.52 -17.14
N ALA A 232 -10.81 5.70 -16.36
CA ALA A 232 -10.87 6.40 -15.07
C ALA A 232 -11.26 7.88 -15.17
N SER A 233 -10.99 8.53 -16.31
CA SER A 233 -11.46 9.89 -16.59
C SER A 233 -12.90 9.84 -17.07
N LEU A 234 -13.21 8.99 -18.05
CA LEU A 234 -14.57 8.81 -18.59
C LEU A 234 -15.59 8.52 -17.49
N ALA A 235 -15.29 7.60 -16.56
CA ALA A 235 -16.19 7.16 -15.51
C ALA A 235 -16.53 8.24 -14.45
N ARG A 236 -15.67 9.25 -14.26
CA ARG A 236 -15.74 10.15 -13.09
C ARG A 236 -15.68 11.64 -13.43
N GLY A 237 -15.14 11.98 -14.59
CA GLY A 237 -14.92 13.36 -14.97
C GLY A 237 -16.24 14.04 -15.31
N ARG A 238 -16.61 15.09 -14.57
CA ARG A 238 -17.75 15.95 -14.98
C ARG A 238 -17.58 16.49 -16.40
N GLN A 239 -16.35 16.74 -16.84
CA GLN A 239 -16.04 17.22 -18.19
C GLN A 239 -16.26 16.14 -19.27
N THR A 240 -16.20 14.87 -18.89
CA THR A 240 -16.37 13.71 -19.78
C THR A 240 -17.75 13.07 -19.61
N GLU A 241 -18.65 13.69 -18.85
CA GLU A 241 -19.98 13.15 -18.56
C GLU A 241 -20.78 12.93 -19.85
N THR A 242 -20.80 13.93 -20.73
CA THR A 242 -21.41 13.82 -22.06
C THR A 242 -20.80 12.70 -22.89
N LEU A 243 -19.47 12.58 -22.90
CA LEU A 243 -18.79 11.47 -23.62
C LEU A 243 -19.19 10.12 -23.04
N ARG A 244 -19.24 10.00 -21.71
CA ARG A 244 -19.69 8.79 -21.02
C ARG A 244 -21.13 8.43 -21.40
N GLN A 245 -22.05 9.40 -21.38
CA GLN A 245 -23.44 9.19 -21.79
C GLN A 245 -23.53 8.77 -23.25
N GLN A 246 -22.76 9.39 -24.15
CA GLN A 246 -22.73 8.99 -25.56
C GLN A 246 -22.29 7.53 -25.72
N LEU A 247 -21.18 7.14 -25.08
CA LEU A 247 -20.66 5.77 -25.15
C LEU A 247 -21.65 4.72 -24.61
N LEU A 248 -22.40 5.06 -23.55
CA LEU A 248 -23.46 4.20 -22.99
C LEU A 248 -24.67 4.12 -23.94
N ASN A 249 -25.08 5.24 -24.52
CA ASN A 249 -26.22 5.30 -25.45
C ASN A 249 -25.95 4.53 -26.75
N GLU A 250 -24.72 4.56 -27.25
CA GLU A 250 -24.30 3.81 -28.44
C GLU A 250 -24.00 2.32 -28.14
N GLY A 251 -24.07 1.90 -26.87
CA GLY A 251 -23.79 0.51 -26.48
C GLY A 251 -22.32 0.10 -26.67
N LEU A 252 -21.41 1.06 -26.82
CA LEU A 252 -19.97 0.81 -27.02
C LEU A 252 -19.29 0.33 -25.73
N ILE A 253 -19.88 0.64 -24.59
CA ILE A 253 -19.46 0.15 -23.28
C ILE A 253 -20.66 0.07 -22.35
N ASP A 254 -20.65 -0.89 -21.43
CA ASP A 254 -21.57 -0.92 -20.30
C ASP A 254 -20.99 -0.18 -19.07
N LEU A 255 -21.87 0.33 -18.21
CA LEU A 255 -21.43 1.09 -17.03
C LEU A 255 -20.55 0.25 -16.08
N PRO A 256 -20.87 -1.02 -15.77
CA PRO A 256 -20.03 -1.87 -14.93
C PRO A 256 -18.60 -2.07 -15.46
N ALA A 257 -18.41 -2.33 -16.75
CA ALA A 257 -17.11 -2.50 -17.40
C ALA A 257 -16.32 -1.19 -17.38
N LEU A 258 -16.98 -0.05 -17.60
CA LEU A 258 -16.34 1.26 -17.48
C LEU A 258 -15.86 1.52 -16.04
N GLN A 259 -16.69 1.22 -15.05
CA GLN A 259 -16.35 1.36 -13.62
C GLN A 259 -15.21 0.43 -13.19
N SER A 260 -15.25 -0.82 -13.66
CA SER A 260 -14.21 -1.82 -13.42
C SER A 260 -12.86 -1.36 -13.98
N ARG A 261 -12.85 -0.86 -15.21
CA ARG A 261 -11.65 -0.29 -15.86
C ARG A 261 -11.21 1.03 -15.24
N ALA A 262 -12.15 1.81 -14.70
CA ALA A 262 -11.87 3.03 -13.94
C ALA A 262 -11.31 2.74 -12.54
N ARG A 263 -11.34 1.47 -12.11
CA ARG A 263 -10.95 0.99 -10.78
C ARG A 263 -11.64 1.78 -9.69
N THR A 264 -12.96 1.82 -9.80
CA THR A 264 -13.82 2.51 -8.84
C THR A 264 -14.52 1.47 -7.97
N THR A 265 -14.53 1.68 -6.66
CA THR A 265 -15.28 0.90 -5.69
C THR A 265 -16.13 1.87 -4.87
N THR A 266 -17.34 1.47 -4.54
CA THR A 266 -18.35 2.26 -3.82
C THR A 266 -18.55 1.75 -2.40
N ALA A 267 -18.23 0.47 -2.16
CA ALA A 267 -18.37 -0.19 -0.88
C ALA A 267 -17.17 -1.06 -0.54
N LEU A 268 -16.83 -1.11 0.76
CA LEU A 268 -15.89 -2.08 1.31
C LEU A 268 -16.57 -3.11 2.23
N HIS A 269 -17.87 -2.96 2.52
CA HIS A 269 -18.63 -3.93 3.30
C HIS A 269 -19.12 -5.03 2.34
N HIS A 270 -18.85 -6.30 2.65
CA HIS A 270 -19.17 -7.39 1.71
C HIS A 270 -20.64 -7.44 1.28
N GLU A 271 -21.58 -7.17 2.18
CA GLU A 271 -23.02 -7.12 1.85
C GLU A 271 -23.42 -5.92 0.97
N GLU A 272 -22.61 -4.86 0.92
CA GLU A 272 -22.85 -3.68 0.08
C GLU A 272 -22.15 -3.80 -1.28
N ILE A 273 -21.28 -4.80 -1.48
CA ILE A 273 -20.52 -4.98 -2.71
C ILE A 273 -21.44 -5.48 -3.84
N SER A 274 -21.29 -4.86 -5.01
CA SER A 274 -22.03 -5.20 -6.22
C SER A 274 -21.07 -5.45 -7.39
N ASN A 275 -21.58 -5.96 -8.51
CA ASN A 275 -20.79 -6.11 -9.75
C ASN A 275 -20.17 -4.79 -10.27
N ARG A 276 -20.67 -3.64 -9.81
CA ARG A 276 -20.07 -2.31 -10.11
C ARG A 276 -18.72 -2.10 -9.42
N ASP A 277 -18.46 -2.83 -8.35
CA ASP A 277 -17.24 -2.75 -7.54
C ASP A 277 -16.15 -3.72 -8.00
N LEU A 278 -16.40 -4.49 -9.07
CA LEU A 278 -15.45 -5.45 -9.61
C LEU A 278 -14.19 -4.73 -10.12
N GLN A 279 -13.04 -5.07 -9.54
CA GLN A 279 -11.73 -4.54 -9.92
C GLN A 279 -11.02 -5.52 -10.84
N ASP A 280 -10.57 -5.06 -12.00
CA ASP A 280 -9.57 -5.77 -12.81
C ASP A 280 -8.19 -5.15 -12.58
N LEU A 281 -7.35 -5.91 -11.87
CA LEU A 281 -5.97 -5.57 -11.56
C LEU A 281 -4.98 -6.42 -12.36
N SER A 282 -5.44 -7.23 -13.30
CA SER A 282 -4.58 -8.11 -14.11
C SER A 282 -3.45 -7.32 -14.76
N ASP A 283 -2.22 -7.82 -14.63
CA ASP A 283 -0.99 -7.27 -15.21
C ASP A 283 -0.68 -5.81 -14.85
N CYS A 284 -1.40 -5.26 -13.87
CA CYS A 284 -1.22 -3.90 -13.46
C CYS A 284 0.13 -3.71 -12.80
N ASN A 285 0.80 -2.61 -13.13
CA ASN A 285 2.08 -2.23 -12.53
C ASN A 285 1.98 -2.11 -11.00
N ARG A 286 3.14 -2.15 -10.35
CA ARG A 286 3.32 -2.26 -8.90
C ARG A 286 2.48 -1.32 -8.04
N ASN A 287 2.17 -0.12 -8.52
CA ASN A 287 1.39 0.87 -7.78
C ASN A 287 0.10 1.14 -8.55
N VAL A 288 -1.02 0.60 -8.06
CA VAL A 288 -2.34 0.83 -8.62
C VAL A 288 -3.09 1.82 -7.74
N GLY A 289 -3.65 2.87 -8.33
CA GLY A 289 -4.63 3.71 -7.65
C GLY A 289 -6.03 3.18 -7.93
N VAL A 290 -6.76 2.85 -6.87
CA VAL A 290 -8.18 2.54 -6.88
C VAL A 290 -8.91 3.72 -6.23
N TRP A 291 -10.07 4.06 -6.75
CA TRP A 291 -10.89 5.15 -6.24
C TRP A 291 -12.05 4.60 -5.44
N LEU A 292 -12.14 5.02 -4.18
CA LEU A 292 -13.25 4.69 -3.31
C LEU A 292 -14.22 5.87 -3.29
N VAL A 293 -15.40 5.69 -3.87
CA VAL A 293 -16.47 6.68 -3.92
C VAL A 293 -17.22 6.62 -2.60
N ARG A 294 -17.34 7.78 -1.95
CA ARG A 294 -18.04 7.95 -0.68
C ARG A 294 -19.52 8.23 -0.94
N PRO A 295 -20.41 8.01 0.06
CA PRO A 295 -21.84 8.28 -0.09
C PRO A 295 -22.19 9.72 -0.47
N ASP A 296 -21.34 10.69 -0.11
CA ASP A 296 -21.48 12.11 -0.47
C ASP A 296 -21.03 12.44 -1.91
N GLY A 297 -20.64 11.42 -2.69
CA GLY A 297 -20.15 11.55 -4.06
C GLY A 297 -18.68 12.01 -4.17
N SER A 298 -18.02 12.33 -3.06
CA SER A 298 -16.58 12.54 -3.05
C SER A 298 -15.84 11.22 -3.25
N SER A 299 -14.55 11.26 -3.58
CA SER A 299 -13.77 10.03 -3.79
C SER A 299 -12.38 10.14 -3.19
N VAL A 300 -11.98 9.10 -2.47
CA VAL A 300 -10.62 8.96 -1.94
C VAL A 300 -9.82 7.98 -2.77
N ARG A 301 -8.53 8.28 -2.99
CA ARG A 301 -7.65 7.42 -3.78
C ARG A 301 -6.87 6.47 -2.88
N LEU A 302 -7.18 5.18 -2.96
CA LEU A 302 -6.41 4.11 -2.33
C LEU A 302 -5.28 3.66 -3.27
N TYR A 303 -4.03 3.77 -2.82
CA TYR A 303 -2.91 3.16 -3.53
C TYR A 303 -2.66 1.76 -3.00
N ILE A 304 -2.78 0.77 -3.88
CA ILE A 304 -2.50 -0.63 -3.58
C ILE A 304 -1.25 -1.09 -4.34
N CYS A 305 -0.48 -1.96 -3.69
CA CYS A 305 0.69 -2.56 -4.28
C CYS A 305 0.68 -4.07 -4.04
N TYR A 306 0.90 -4.87 -5.08
CA TYR A 306 0.92 -6.33 -4.93
C TYR A 306 2.10 -6.80 -4.05
N ALA A 307 3.28 -6.22 -4.25
CA ALA A 307 4.45 -6.51 -3.44
C ALA A 307 5.28 -5.24 -3.16
N GLN A 308 5.76 -5.13 -1.91
CA GLN A 308 6.64 -4.05 -1.49
C GLN A 308 8.14 -4.35 -1.75
N ARG A 309 8.51 -5.60 -2.07
CA ARG A 309 9.91 -5.97 -2.32
C ARG A 309 10.34 -5.73 -3.77
N LYS A 310 11.63 -5.47 -3.98
CA LYS A 310 12.25 -5.42 -5.31
C LYS A 310 12.11 -6.80 -5.97
N GLY A 311 11.52 -6.88 -7.17
CA GLY A 311 11.41 -8.13 -7.94
C GLY A 311 10.01 -8.33 -8.55
N VAL A 312 8.97 -8.40 -7.72
CA VAL A 312 7.59 -8.57 -8.22
C VAL A 312 7.00 -7.21 -8.56
N LYS A 313 6.83 -6.95 -9.86
CA LYS A 313 6.45 -5.63 -10.37
C LYS A 313 4.99 -5.51 -10.77
N LYS A 314 4.26 -6.62 -10.91
CA LYS A 314 2.88 -6.60 -11.42
C LYS A 314 1.98 -7.53 -10.62
N PHE A 315 0.69 -7.21 -10.60
CA PHE A 315 -0.35 -8.14 -10.20
C PHE A 315 -0.38 -9.32 -11.20
N PRO A 316 -0.65 -10.56 -10.75
CA PRO A 316 -0.77 -11.71 -11.65
C PRO A 316 -1.86 -11.51 -12.71
N SER A 317 -1.72 -12.14 -13.86
CA SER A 317 -2.78 -12.18 -14.86
C SER A 317 -4.03 -12.85 -14.27
N GLY A 318 -5.22 -12.35 -14.63
CA GLY A 318 -6.48 -12.82 -14.05
C GLY A 318 -6.77 -12.32 -12.63
N THR A 319 -6.03 -11.33 -12.11
CA THR A 319 -6.35 -10.72 -10.81
C THR A 319 -7.59 -9.84 -10.92
N ARG A 320 -8.77 -10.46 -10.82
CA ARG A 320 -10.07 -9.82 -10.87
C ARG A 320 -10.85 -10.14 -9.59
N GLY A 321 -11.53 -9.15 -9.03
CA GLY A 321 -12.17 -9.34 -7.73
C GLY A 321 -12.68 -8.08 -7.06
N PHE A 322 -13.11 -8.21 -5.81
CA PHE A 322 -13.72 -7.14 -5.05
C PHE A 322 -12.82 -6.72 -3.88
N LEU A 323 -12.63 -5.41 -3.74
CA LEU A 323 -11.99 -4.88 -2.54
C LEU A 323 -12.99 -4.87 -1.40
N TYR A 324 -12.56 -5.30 -0.22
CA TYR A 324 -13.40 -5.28 0.97
C TYR A 324 -12.56 -5.02 2.21
N TYR A 325 -13.20 -4.53 3.27
CA TYR A 325 -12.57 -4.38 4.57
C TYR A 325 -12.77 -5.66 5.37
N HIS A 326 -11.69 -6.36 5.67
CA HIS A 326 -11.73 -7.53 6.53
C HIS A 326 -11.68 -7.10 8.00
N VAL A 327 -12.70 -7.50 8.76
CA VAL A 327 -12.79 -7.33 10.21
C VAL A 327 -12.26 -8.61 10.89
N PRO A 328 -11.02 -8.63 11.39
CA PRO A 328 -10.48 -9.75 12.15
C PRO A 328 -11.03 -9.81 13.59
N SER A 329 -10.69 -10.89 14.31
CA SER A 329 -10.91 -11.03 15.76
C SER A 329 -10.23 -9.90 16.57
N ASN A 330 -8.98 -9.59 16.23
CA ASN A 330 -8.20 -8.50 16.79
C ASN A 330 -8.39 -7.25 15.91
N PRO A 331 -9.15 -6.22 16.34
CA PRO A 331 -9.54 -5.11 15.47
C PRO A 331 -8.36 -4.27 14.96
N TYR A 332 -7.18 -4.40 15.57
CA TYR A 332 -5.94 -3.77 15.11
C TYR A 332 -5.28 -4.45 13.89
N ASP A 333 -5.74 -5.65 13.51
CA ASP A 333 -5.24 -6.39 12.36
C ASP A 333 -6.12 -6.18 11.10
N GLY A 334 -7.05 -5.22 11.16
CA GLY A 334 -7.95 -4.88 10.06
C GLY A 334 -7.17 -4.57 8.79
N ALA A 335 -7.73 -4.94 7.63
CA ALA A 335 -7.07 -4.72 6.35
C ALA A 335 -8.08 -4.59 5.22
N ILE A 336 -7.76 -3.75 4.23
CA ILE A 336 -8.46 -3.78 2.94
C ILE A 336 -7.83 -4.90 2.11
N ARG A 337 -8.61 -5.91 1.75
CA ARG A 337 -8.19 -7.09 1.00
C ARG A 337 -8.84 -7.13 -0.38
N LEU A 338 -8.35 -8.03 -1.23
CA LEU A 338 -8.96 -8.31 -2.53
C LEU A 338 -9.41 -9.77 -2.55
N ARG A 339 -10.72 -9.97 -2.68
CA ARG A 339 -11.34 -11.29 -2.88
C ARG A 339 -11.47 -11.58 -4.38
N LEU A 340 -10.96 -12.72 -4.84
CA LEU A 340 -10.91 -13.11 -6.26
C LEU A 340 -12.23 -13.77 -6.69
N ALA A 341 -13.09 -13.01 -7.37
CA ALA A 341 -14.42 -13.42 -7.83
C ALA A 341 -14.77 -12.68 -9.13
N GLU A 342 -15.58 -13.30 -9.98
CA GLU A 342 -16.07 -12.68 -11.22
C GLU A 342 -17.38 -11.92 -11.00
N HIS A 343 -18.17 -12.39 -10.03
CA HIS A 343 -19.48 -11.83 -9.68
C HIS A 343 -19.61 -11.65 -8.17
N SER A 344 -20.38 -10.65 -7.72
CA SER A 344 -20.60 -10.40 -6.29
C SER A 344 -21.28 -11.57 -5.59
N ALA A 345 -22.09 -12.36 -6.30
CA ALA A 345 -22.73 -13.57 -5.78
C ALA A 345 -21.73 -14.69 -5.39
N GLU A 346 -20.50 -14.64 -5.91
CA GLU A 346 -19.44 -15.60 -5.61
C GLU A 346 -18.57 -15.17 -4.41
N PHE A 347 -18.80 -13.97 -3.86
CA PHE A 347 -17.90 -13.33 -2.92
C PHE A 347 -17.57 -14.19 -1.70
N ASP A 348 -18.56 -14.82 -1.08
CA ASP A 348 -18.36 -15.59 0.16
C ASP A 348 -17.59 -16.90 -0.06
N ASN A 349 -17.72 -17.49 -1.26
CA ASN A 349 -17.04 -18.74 -1.64
C ASN A 349 -15.67 -18.49 -2.27
N ALA A 350 -15.41 -17.26 -2.71
CA ALA A 350 -14.17 -16.87 -3.34
C ALA A 350 -12.99 -16.81 -2.36
N SER A 351 -11.79 -17.01 -2.89
CA SER A 351 -10.54 -16.93 -2.12
C SER A 351 -9.95 -15.52 -2.12
N ASP A 352 -9.21 -15.17 -1.08
CA ASP A 352 -8.41 -13.95 -1.09
C ASP A 352 -7.18 -14.06 -1.99
N LEU A 353 -6.83 -12.95 -2.62
CA LEU A 353 -5.52 -12.79 -3.26
C LEU A 353 -4.41 -13.10 -2.26
N ARG A 354 -3.43 -13.92 -2.66
CA ARG A 354 -2.27 -14.30 -1.84
C ARG A 354 -1.08 -13.38 -2.13
N HIS A 355 -0.33 -13.03 -1.10
CA HIS A 355 0.92 -12.30 -1.22
C HIS A 355 1.99 -13.20 -1.86
N PRO A 356 2.72 -12.74 -2.89
CA PRO A 356 3.50 -13.61 -3.77
C PRO A 356 4.70 -14.29 -3.11
N VAL A 357 5.18 -13.75 -1.99
CA VAL A 357 6.40 -14.23 -1.30
C VAL A 357 6.11 -14.81 0.07
N LEU A 358 4.99 -14.39 0.69
CA LEU A 358 4.71 -14.74 2.09
C LEU A 358 3.67 -15.84 2.20
N GLU A 359 2.99 -16.19 1.10
CA GLU A 359 1.85 -17.13 1.05
C GLU A 359 0.68 -16.78 2.00
N THR A 360 0.77 -15.64 2.68
CA THR A 360 -0.30 -15.05 3.48
C THR A 360 -1.32 -14.37 2.57
N VAL A 361 -2.52 -14.15 3.10
CA VAL A 361 -3.51 -13.29 2.48
C VAL A 361 -2.92 -11.89 2.23
N TRP A 362 -3.11 -11.37 1.01
CA TRP A 362 -2.72 -10.03 0.63
C TRP A 362 -3.73 -9.00 1.14
N GLY A 363 -3.23 -7.85 1.58
CA GLY A 363 -4.08 -6.72 1.96
C GLY A 363 -3.29 -5.48 2.34
N VAL A 364 -3.96 -4.34 2.33
CA VAL A 364 -3.47 -3.08 2.87
C VAL A 364 -3.87 -3.01 4.35
N ALA A 365 -2.93 -3.32 5.23
CA ALA A 365 -3.15 -3.31 6.67
C ALA A 365 -3.56 -1.91 7.17
N LEU A 366 -4.49 -1.86 8.12
CA LEU A 366 -4.94 -0.63 8.77
C LEU A 366 -3.76 0.13 9.40
N GLU A 367 -2.80 -0.59 9.99
CA GLU A 367 -1.55 0.02 10.48
C GLU A 367 -0.83 0.81 9.37
N HIS A 368 -0.71 0.25 8.17
CA HIS A 368 -0.04 0.93 7.06
C HIS A 368 -0.81 2.17 6.61
N ILE A 369 -2.14 2.12 6.64
CA ILE A 369 -3.00 3.28 6.36
C ILE A 369 -2.81 4.35 7.45
N ALA A 370 -2.75 3.97 8.73
CA ALA A 370 -2.69 4.89 9.86
C ALA A 370 -1.31 5.52 10.09
N THR A 371 -0.22 4.79 9.83
CA THR A 371 1.15 5.20 10.26
C THR A 371 1.99 5.86 9.18
N THR A 372 1.64 5.75 7.90
CA THR A 372 2.54 6.18 6.82
C THR A 372 2.52 7.70 6.60
N ARG A 373 3.64 8.36 6.93
CA ARG A 373 3.87 9.82 6.87
C ARG A 373 4.15 10.42 5.46
N ASP A 374 3.73 9.76 4.38
CA ASP A 374 4.06 10.21 3.01
C ASP A 374 3.30 11.51 2.60
N THR A 375 3.77 12.17 1.55
CA THR A 375 3.17 13.29 0.80
C THR A 375 1.68 13.13 0.45
N LYS A 376 1.15 11.92 0.59
CA LYS A 376 -0.26 11.54 0.40
C LYS A 376 -1.06 11.54 1.71
N ARG A 377 -0.63 12.30 2.71
CA ARG A 377 -1.26 12.33 4.05
C ARG A 377 -2.77 12.58 3.98
N THR A 378 -3.21 13.58 3.22
CA THR A 378 -4.63 13.94 3.06
C THR A 378 -5.47 12.77 2.56
N GLN A 379 -4.99 12.02 1.56
CA GLN A 379 -5.73 10.86 1.02
C GLN A 379 -5.87 9.71 2.02
N ARG A 380 -4.90 9.54 2.92
CA ARG A 380 -5.00 8.52 3.98
C ARG A 380 -5.89 8.97 5.13
N GLU A 381 -5.88 10.25 5.47
CA GLU A 381 -6.80 10.83 6.44
C GLU A 381 -8.24 10.67 5.95
N GLU A 382 -8.53 11.05 4.71
CA GLU A 382 -9.85 10.83 4.07
C GLU A 382 -10.28 9.35 4.08
N LEU A 383 -9.33 8.42 3.87
CA LEU A 383 -9.62 6.99 3.90
C LEU A 383 -9.92 6.51 5.33
N LEU A 384 -9.17 6.96 6.33
CA LEU A 384 -9.43 6.62 7.73
C LEU A 384 -10.78 7.19 8.19
N ASP A 385 -11.10 8.42 7.79
CA ASP A 385 -12.38 9.06 8.09
C ASP A 385 -13.53 8.25 7.47
N TYR A 386 -13.37 7.77 6.23
CA TYR A 386 -14.34 6.85 5.63
C TYR A 386 -14.47 5.54 6.44
N LEU A 387 -13.36 4.92 6.86
CA LEU A 387 -13.39 3.67 7.62
C LEU A 387 -14.09 3.85 8.98
N VAL A 388 -13.89 4.99 9.63
CA VAL A 388 -14.58 5.36 10.87
C VAL A 388 -16.07 5.63 10.61
N GLN A 389 -16.40 6.42 9.58
CA GLN A 389 -17.77 6.74 9.19
C GLN A 389 -18.60 5.48 8.90
N LYS A 390 -18.01 4.49 8.21
CA LYS A 390 -18.62 3.20 7.92
C LYS A 390 -18.55 2.20 9.08
N LYS A 391 -18.05 2.61 10.25
CA LYS A 391 -17.92 1.79 11.46
C LYS A 391 -17.08 0.52 11.28
N PHE A 392 -16.19 0.50 10.30
CA PHE A 392 -15.21 -0.57 10.14
C PHE A 392 -14.13 -0.51 11.23
N VAL A 393 -13.86 0.71 11.72
CA VAL A 393 -12.85 1.02 12.73
C VAL A 393 -13.41 2.10 13.66
N THR A 394 -13.01 2.10 14.93
CA THR A 394 -13.35 3.19 15.87
C THR A 394 -12.28 4.28 15.84
N GLU A 395 -12.65 5.51 16.20
CA GLU A 395 -11.67 6.61 16.35
C GLU A 395 -10.56 6.27 17.35
N GLU A 396 -10.89 5.51 18.40
CA GLU A 396 -9.94 5.06 19.40
C GLU A 396 -8.86 4.14 18.79
N ILE A 397 -9.23 3.19 17.94
CA ILE A 397 -8.28 2.31 17.24
C ILE A 397 -7.36 3.14 16.33
N VAL A 398 -7.94 4.09 15.57
CA VAL A 398 -7.16 4.98 14.69
C VAL A 398 -6.19 5.82 15.52
N ARG A 399 -6.65 6.38 16.65
CA ARG A 399 -5.82 7.15 17.59
C ARG A 399 -4.67 6.31 18.11
N HIS A 400 -4.93 5.09 18.57
CA HIS A 400 -3.89 4.16 19.04
C HIS A 400 -2.87 3.86 17.95
N MET A 401 -3.29 3.55 16.72
CA MET A 401 -2.33 3.30 15.63
C MET A 401 -1.53 4.54 15.23
N ARG A 402 -2.12 5.73 15.39
CA ARG A 402 -1.44 7.01 15.16
C ARG A 402 -0.54 7.43 16.31
N MET A 403 -0.67 6.84 17.51
CA MET A 403 0.23 7.12 18.61
C MET A 403 1.66 6.96 18.10
N ALA A 404 2.41 8.06 18.21
CA ALA A 404 3.73 8.11 17.65
C ALA A 404 4.54 6.97 18.24
N ARG A 405 5.23 6.19 17.40
CA ARG A 405 6.34 5.37 17.86
C ARG A 405 7.58 6.23 18.12
N SER A 406 7.37 7.49 18.50
CA SER A 406 8.38 8.43 18.92
C SER A 406 8.21 8.60 20.41
N VAL A 407 9.29 8.39 21.13
CA VAL A 407 9.36 8.51 22.60
C VAL A 407 10.43 9.54 22.89
N ASP A 408 10.05 10.50 23.70
CA ASP A 408 10.89 11.61 24.17
C ASP A 408 11.29 11.35 25.64
N GLN A 409 10.51 10.53 26.36
CA GLN A 409 10.80 9.99 27.70
C GLN A 409 10.62 8.47 27.74
N LEU A 410 11.24 7.78 28.71
CA LEU A 410 11.08 6.32 28.85
C LEU A 410 9.64 5.91 29.21
N ARG A 411 8.93 6.74 29.98
CA ARG A 411 7.52 6.59 30.36
C ARG A 411 6.51 6.89 29.25
N ASP A 412 6.94 7.45 28.12
CA ASP A 412 6.03 7.76 27.02
C ASP A 412 5.37 6.48 26.48
N ALA A 413 4.04 6.49 26.48
CA ALA A 413 3.26 5.37 25.99
C ALA A 413 3.26 5.33 24.45
N PHE A 414 3.51 4.16 23.88
CA PHE A 414 3.38 3.91 22.46
C PHE A 414 2.57 2.65 22.18
N PHE A 415 1.99 2.59 20.98
CA PHE A 415 1.19 1.45 20.53
C PHE A 415 2.08 0.27 20.09
N LEU A 416 1.73 -0.91 20.59
CA LEU A 416 2.39 -2.17 20.31
C LEU A 416 1.36 -3.19 19.78
N ASN A 417 1.52 -3.65 18.54
CA ASN A 417 0.78 -4.81 18.02
C ASN A 417 1.70 -6.04 18.06
N PHE A 418 1.24 -7.09 18.72
CA PHE A 418 2.02 -8.31 18.91
C PHE A 418 2.20 -9.14 17.63
N ARG A 419 1.43 -8.85 16.58
CA ARG A 419 1.57 -9.52 15.27
C ARG A 419 2.78 -9.04 14.47
N MET A 420 3.34 -7.87 14.81
CA MET A 420 4.41 -7.27 14.03
C MET A 420 5.71 -8.05 14.17
N ASN A 421 6.36 -8.33 13.04
CA ASN A 421 7.67 -8.97 12.99
C ASN A 421 8.80 -8.08 13.52
N ARG A 422 8.59 -6.77 13.44
CA ARG A 422 9.58 -5.79 13.81
C ARG A 422 8.89 -4.55 14.36
N THR A 423 9.21 -4.24 15.61
CA THR A 423 8.84 -2.96 16.22
C THR A 423 10.03 -2.02 16.08
N THR A 424 9.82 -0.88 15.42
CA THR A 424 10.82 0.19 15.35
C THR A 424 10.27 1.40 16.08
N ILE A 425 11.06 1.93 17.01
CA ILE A 425 10.72 3.07 17.86
C ILE A 425 11.75 4.15 17.58
N GLU A 426 11.28 5.34 17.19
CA GLU A 426 12.06 6.58 17.09
C GLU A 426 12.31 7.10 18.51
N LEU A 427 13.58 7.31 18.86
CA LEU A 427 13.96 8.01 20.08
C LEU A 427 14.25 9.46 19.72
N ARG A 428 13.85 10.40 20.58
CA ARG A 428 14.22 11.81 20.44
C ARG A 428 14.92 12.31 21.69
N GLY A 429 16.11 12.87 21.52
CA GLY A 429 16.80 13.58 22.58
C GLY A 429 16.23 14.99 22.76
N TYR A 430 16.43 15.58 23.94
CA TYR A 430 16.04 16.96 24.22
C TYR A 430 16.80 17.98 23.34
N ASP A 431 17.95 17.59 22.80
CA ASP A 431 18.76 18.35 21.84
C ASP A 431 18.24 18.27 20.40
N GLY A 432 17.09 17.60 20.18
CA GLY A 432 16.50 17.37 18.87
C GLY A 432 17.16 16.23 18.08
N SER A 433 18.16 15.54 18.65
CA SER A 433 18.75 14.34 18.04
C SER A 433 17.72 13.23 17.90
N ARG A 434 17.90 12.37 16.89
CA ARG A 434 16.98 11.26 16.59
C ARG A 434 17.74 9.96 16.38
N ALA A 435 17.23 8.89 16.96
CA ALA A 435 17.72 7.55 16.71
C ALA A 435 16.55 6.55 16.59
N HIS A 436 16.84 5.30 16.26
CA HIS A 436 15.82 4.26 16.17
C HIS A 436 16.23 3.01 16.94
N LEU A 437 15.38 2.59 17.88
CA LEU A 437 15.42 1.25 18.45
C LEU A 437 14.71 0.26 17.54
N ARG A 438 15.32 -0.89 17.34
CA ARG A 438 14.76 -1.97 16.53
C ARG A 438 14.68 -3.23 17.39
N PHE A 439 13.47 -3.75 17.53
CA PHE A 439 13.19 -5.02 18.17
C PHE A 439 12.82 -6.01 17.07
N LYS A 440 13.71 -6.96 16.81
CA LYS A 440 13.50 -8.04 15.84
C LYS A 440 12.90 -9.24 16.54
N ASP A 441 11.91 -9.87 15.90
CA ASP A 441 11.33 -11.14 16.35
C ASP A 441 10.90 -11.10 17.81
N ALA A 442 10.37 -9.95 18.23
CA ALA A 442 9.92 -9.71 19.59
C ALA A 442 8.83 -10.73 20.01
N PHE A 443 7.97 -11.08 19.06
CA PHE A 443 6.74 -11.83 19.30
C PHE A 443 6.64 -13.12 18.47
N ARG A 444 7.78 -13.61 17.97
CA ARG A 444 7.84 -14.80 17.11
C ARG A 444 8.44 -15.98 17.84
N VAL A 445 8.00 -17.17 17.44
CA VAL A 445 8.73 -18.40 17.72
C VAL A 445 10.06 -18.36 16.97
N ALA A 446 11.14 -18.79 17.63
CA ALA A 446 12.44 -18.92 17.00
C ALA A 446 12.31 -19.77 15.72
N ASN A 447 12.79 -19.23 14.59
CA ASN A 447 12.73 -19.84 13.26
C ASN A 447 11.35 -19.84 12.57
N SER A 448 10.30 -19.26 13.17
CA SER A 448 8.98 -19.14 12.52
C SER A 448 8.81 -17.79 11.83
N THR A 449 8.24 -17.82 10.62
CA THR A 449 7.77 -16.61 9.95
C THR A 449 6.40 -16.16 10.47
N LYS A 450 5.75 -16.95 11.32
CA LYS A 450 4.43 -16.67 11.89
C LYS A 450 4.57 -16.01 13.28
N PRO A 451 3.68 -15.06 13.61
CA PRO A 451 3.57 -14.52 14.97
C PRO A 451 3.08 -15.62 15.92
N ALA A 452 3.53 -15.62 17.17
CA ALA A 452 3.17 -16.65 18.15
C ALA A 452 1.82 -16.38 18.84
N TYR A 453 1.39 -15.12 18.86
CA TYR A 453 0.11 -14.68 19.40
C TYR A 453 -0.33 -13.37 18.73
N GLU A 454 -1.62 -13.09 18.76
CA GLU A 454 -2.24 -11.83 18.34
C GLU A 454 -2.59 -10.95 19.54
N GLY A 455 -2.89 -9.68 19.30
CA GLY A 455 -3.31 -8.73 20.33
C GLY A 455 -2.58 -7.38 20.21
N ALA A 456 -2.95 -6.46 21.08
CA ALA A 456 -2.40 -5.11 21.09
C ALA A 456 -2.34 -4.53 22.50
N ALA A 457 -1.38 -3.64 22.72
CA ALA A 457 -1.14 -2.99 23.99
C ALA A 457 -0.63 -1.55 23.81
N LEU A 458 -0.81 -0.76 24.86
CA LEU A 458 0.03 0.41 25.12
C LEU A 458 1.19 -0.04 26.00
N ALA A 459 2.39 0.35 25.62
CA ALA A 459 3.62 0.01 26.33
C ALA A 459 4.53 1.23 26.43
N HIS A 460 5.47 1.19 27.35
CA HIS A 460 6.55 2.16 27.46
C HIS A 460 7.91 1.43 27.51
N LEU A 461 9.00 2.18 27.33
CA LEU A 461 10.34 1.62 27.34
C LEU A 461 10.81 1.40 28.77
N VAL A 462 11.54 0.32 29.01
CA VAL A 462 12.17 0.06 30.30
C VAL A 462 13.63 -0.33 30.14
N ILE A 463 14.49 0.23 31.00
CA ILE A 463 15.89 -0.17 31.09
C ILE A 463 15.96 -1.41 31.98
N LEU A 464 16.34 -2.53 31.38
CA LEU A 464 16.42 -3.83 32.07
C LEU A 464 17.78 -4.05 32.73
N GLY A 465 18.77 -3.26 32.35
CA GLY A 465 20.11 -3.29 32.93
C GLY A 465 21.10 -2.56 32.04
N THR A 466 22.17 -2.10 32.66
CA THR A 466 23.29 -1.44 31.98
C THR A 466 24.59 -2.17 32.30
N THR A 467 25.52 -2.12 31.35
CA THR A 467 26.92 -2.55 31.50
C THR A 467 27.80 -1.36 31.13
N ASP A 468 29.12 -1.51 31.20
CA ASP A 468 30.03 -0.43 30.85
C ASP A 468 29.85 0.06 29.40
N THR A 469 29.47 -0.83 28.49
CA THR A 469 29.37 -0.52 27.04
C THR A 469 27.95 -0.61 26.48
N LEU A 470 27.04 -1.35 27.12
CA LEU A 470 25.71 -1.64 26.59
C LEU A 470 24.58 -1.25 27.54
N ILE A 471 23.44 -0.90 26.95
CA ILE A 471 22.14 -0.71 27.60
C ILE A 471 21.19 -1.80 27.08
N ASN A 472 20.58 -2.56 27.99
CA ASN A 472 19.53 -3.52 27.66
C ASN A 472 18.16 -2.84 27.82
N VAL A 473 17.43 -2.71 26.73
CA VAL A 473 16.11 -2.05 26.71
C VAL A 473 15.03 -3.08 26.39
N GLY A 474 13.90 -3.00 27.09
CA GLY A 474 12.72 -3.82 26.85
C GLY A 474 11.42 -3.01 26.80
N PHE A 475 10.30 -3.72 26.89
CA PHE A 475 8.96 -3.15 26.93
C PHE A 475 8.27 -3.53 28.23
N ARG A 476 7.55 -2.59 28.84
CA ARG A 476 6.56 -2.89 29.88
C ARG A 476 5.17 -2.56 29.36
N VAL A 477 4.24 -3.49 29.51
CA VAL A 477 2.84 -3.29 29.13
C VAL A 477 2.21 -2.36 30.15
N GLN A 478 1.71 -1.21 29.69
CA GLN A 478 0.92 -0.30 30.52
C GLN A 478 -0.54 -0.72 30.54
N LYS A 479 -1.10 -1.02 29.35
CA LYS A 479 -2.51 -1.40 29.18
C LYS A 479 -2.67 -2.36 28.02
N LEU A 480 -3.39 -3.45 28.22
CA LEU A 480 -3.81 -4.34 27.14
C LEU A 480 -5.04 -3.74 26.46
N LEU A 481 -4.93 -3.50 25.15
CA LEU A 481 -6.02 -2.94 24.33
C LEU A 481 -6.88 -4.05 23.73
N HIS A 482 -6.23 -5.15 23.35
CA HIS A 482 -6.86 -6.38 22.94
C HIS A 482 -5.98 -7.51 23.45
N GLY A 483 -6.55 -8.35 24.32
CA GLY A 483 -5.80 -9.35 25.07
C GLY A 483 -4.93 -10.23 24.17
N PRO A 484 -3.75 -10.64 24.64
CA PRO A 484 -2.90 -11.53 23.87
C PRO A 484 -3.59 -12.88 23.73
N ARG A 485 -3.84 -13.31 22.50
CA ARG A 485 -4.50 -14.59 22.19
C ARG A 485 -3.53 -15.47 21.41
N ARG A 486 -3.42 -16.73 21.81
CA ARG A 486 -2.65 -17.71 21.05
C ARG A 486 -3.32 -17.92 19.69
N LEU A 487 -2.50 -18.11 18.67
CA LEU A 487 -3.00 -18.51 17.36
C LEU A 487 -3.18 -20.04 17.35
N PRO A 488 -4.28 -20.57 16.78
CA PRO A 488 -4.62 -22.01 16.85
C PRO A 488 -3.53 -22.95 16.34
N GLU A 489 -2.74 -22.51 15.36
CA GLU A 489 -1.70 -23.33 14.72
C GLU A 489 -0.54 -23.71 15.66
N GLU A 490 -0.41 -23.08 16.84
CA GLU A 490 0.70 -23.32 17.78
C GLU A 490 0.33 -24.14 19.04
N GLU A 491 -0.90 -24.65 19.14
CA GLU A 491 -1.33 -25.40 20.34
C GLU A 491 -0.69 -26.80 20.46
N ALA A 492 -0.10 -27.34 19.39
CA ALA A 492 0.35 -28.73 19.34
C ALA A 492 1.67 -29.02 20.09
N ASP A 493 2.50 -28.02 20.39
CA ASP A 493 3.90 -28.26 20.78
C ASP A 493 4.11 -28.55 22.27
N GLY A 494 3.08 -28.48 23.12
CA GLY A 494 3.14 -28.81 24.56
C GLY A 494 4.06 -27.93 25.43
N HIS A 495 4.79 -26.98 24.84
CA HIS A 495 5.69 -26.08 25.55
C HIS A 495 4.92 -25.02 26.35
N PRO A 496 5.45 -24.59 27.52
CA PRO A 496 4.87 -23.48 28.26
C PRO A 496 4.93 -22.20 27.44
N VAL A 497 3.83 -21.47 27.43
CA VAL A 497 3.67 -20.23 26.68
C VAL A 497 3.49 -19.08 27.65
N PHE A 498 4.28 -18.02 27.45
CA PHE A 498 4.27 -16.82 28.26
C PHE A 498 3.58 -15.69 27.48
N LEU A 499 2.38 -15.32 27.92
CA LEU A 499 1.62 -14.22 27.33
C LEU A 499 1.93 -12.91 28.07
N PRO A 500 1.94 -11.75 27.38
CA PRO A 500 2.05 -10.45 28.04
C PRO A 500 0.90 -10.20 29.02
N SER A 501 1.19 -9.52 30.13
CA SER A 501 0.19 -9.06 31.10
C SER A 501 0.40 -7.59 31.43
N GLU A 502 -0.65 -6.88 31.84
CA GLU A 502 -0.54 -5.48 32.28
C GLU A 502 0.45 -5.33 33.45
N GLY A 503 1.22 -4.25 33.45
CA GLY A 503 2.26 -3.94 34.43
C GLY A 503 3.56 -4.75 34.27
N ALA A 504 3.55 -5.83 33.50
CA ALA A 504 4.69 -6.73 33.35
C ALA A 504 5.60 -6.36 32.16
N ILE A 505 6.85 -6.80 32.26
CA ILE A 505 7.79 -6.77 31.14
C ILE A 505 7.32 -7.79 30.11
N VAL A 506 7.27 -7.40 28.85
CA VAL A 506 6.82 -8.27 27.76
C VAL A 506 7.77 -9.48 27.63
N PRO A 507 7.27 -10.72 27.84
CA PRO A 507 8.08 -11.93 27.70
C PRO A 507 8.16 -12.37 26.23
N ARG A 508 9.23 -13.09 25.88
CA ARG A 508 9.33 -13.86 24.65
C ARG A 508 8.51 -15.13 24.79
N TYR A 509 7.60 -15.35 23.86
CA TYR A 509 6.57 -16.41 23.86
C TYR A 509 6.99 -17.77 24.43
N ARG A 510 8.10 -18.38 23.96
CA ARG A 510 8.54 -19.72 24.40
C ARG A 510 9.46 -19.75 25.61
N THR A 511 10.19 -18.66 25.85
CA THR A 511 11.29 -18.68 26.83
C THR A 511 10.95 -17.97 28.13
N GLY A 512 9.88 -17.17 28.16
CA GLY A 512 9.54 -16.29 29.27
C GLY A 512 10.53 -15.12 29.47
N ARG A 513 11.71 -15.18 28.83
CA ARG A 513 12.73 -14.13 28.90
C ARG A 513 12.18 -12.83 28.33
N PRO A 514 12.54 -11.67 28.91
CA PRO A 514 12.15 -10.37 28.37
C PRO A 514 12.47 -10.21 26.88
N VAL A 515 11.56 -9.56 26.15
CA VAL A 515 11.86 -9.02 24.83
C VAL A 515 12.83 -7.86 25.02
N THR A 516 14.07 -8.05 24.56
CA THR A 516 15.15 -7.07 24.73
C THR A 516 15.79 -6.69 23.42
N THR A 517 16.28 -5.46 23.33
CA THR A 517 17.30 -5.02 22.36
C THR A 517 18.52 -4.47 23.12
N ARG A 518 19.70 -4.65 22.54
CA ARG A 518 20.97 -4.16 23.12
C ARG A 518 21.42 -2.93 22.35
N VAL A 519 21.79 -1.88 23.07
CA VAL A 519 22.19 -0.59 22.49
C VAL A 519 23.55 -0.21 23.05
N GLU A 520 24.51 0.07 22.17
CA GLU A 520 25.83 0.57 22.57
C GLU A 520 25.70 2.00 23.11
N LYS A 521 26.31 2.29 24.26
CA LYS A 521 26.21 3.60 24.94
C LYS A 521 26.75 4.76 24.10
N ASP A 522 27.79 4.50 23.31
CA ASP A 522 28.43 5.45 22.39
C ASP A 522 27.68 5.59 21.03
N SER A 523 26.66 4.77 20.78
CA SER A 523 25.78 4.96 19.64
C SER A 523 24.86 6.17 19.85
N ALA A 524 24.30 6.71 18.77
CA ALA A 524 23.33 7.80 18.86
C ALA A 524 22.11 7.42 19.73
N ALA A 525 21.62 6.18 19.61
CA ALA A 525 20.52 5.69 20.45
C ALA A 525 20.93 5.55 21.92
N GLY A 526 22.16 5.08 22.19
CA GLY A 526 22.68 4.93 23.54
C GLY A 526 22.79 6.26 24.27
N ARG A 527 23.33 7.28 23.61
CA ARG A 527 23.40 8.65 24.16
C ARG A 527 22.02 9.22 24.48
N ILE A 528 21.05 9.07 23.58
CA ILE A 528 19.67 9.54 23.84
C ILE A 528 19.05 8.79 25.02
N LEU A 529 19.27 7.48 25.14
CA LEU A 529 18.76 6.71 26.28
C LEU A 529 19.39 7.13 27.61
N LEU A 530 20.70 7.41 27.62
CA LEU A 530 21.37 7.93 28.83
C LEU A 530 20.80 9.29 29.25
N GLN A 531 20.55 10.19 28.28
CA GLN A 531 19.87 11.46 28.54
C GLN A 531 18.48 11.26 29.16
N MET A 532 17.68 10.32 28.61
CA MET A 532 16.35 10.02 29.16
C MET A 532 16.42 9.44 30.58
N MET A 533 17.43 8.60 30.88
CA MET A 533 17.64 8.05 32.22
C MET A 533 18.03 9.13 33.23
N GLU A 534 18.95 10.02 32.87
CA GLU A 534 19.37 11.15 33.71
C GLU A 534 18.19 12.08 34.04
N GLN A 535 17.28 12.27 33.08
CA GLN A 535 16.06 13.05 33.26
C GLN A 535 15.09 12.41 34.27
N GLU A 536 14.81 11.10 34.15
CA GLU A 536 13.93 10.41 35.09
C GLU A 536 14.47 10.41 36.54
N ASP A 537 15.79 10.22 36.71
CA ASP A 537 16.44 10.29 38.02
C ASP A 537 16.32 11.69 38.65
N GLY A 538 16.35 12.75 37.81
CA GLY A 538 16.14 14.13 38.24
C GLY A 538 14.70 14.38 38.71
N ASP A 539 13.72 13.90 37.94
CA ASP A 539 12.30 14.07 38.22
C ASP A 539 11.87 13.33 39.51
N GLU A 540 12.40 12.11 39.75
CA GLU A 540 12.11 11.37 40.99
C GLU A 540 12.68 12.03 42.24
N ARG A 541 13.86 12.66 42.14
CA ARG A 541 14.45 13.41 43.26
C ARG A 541 13.69 14.70 43.54
N ALA A 542 13.22 15.39 42.50
CA ALA A 542 12.45 16.62 42.63
C ALA A 542 11.06 16.36 43.24
N GLY A 543 10.41 15.23 42.90
CA GLY A 543 9.09 14.87 43.44
C GLY A 543 9.10 14.34 44.88
N ALA A 544 10.27 13.98 45.42
CA ALA A 544 10.43 13.51 46.80
C ALA A 544 10.76 14.63 47.81
N GLN A 545 11.06 15.84 47.33
CA GLN A 545 11.26 17.05 48.14
C GLN A 545 9.96 17.82 48.25
#